data_AF-A0A8T6QJE8-F1
#
_entry.id   AF-A0A8T6QJE8-F1
#
_cell.length_a   1.000
_cell.length_b   1.000
_cell.length_c   1.000
_cell.angle_alpha   90.00
_cell.angle_beta   90.00
_cell.angle_gamma   90.00
#
_symmetry.space_group_name_H-M   'P 1'
#
loop_
_entity.id
_entity.type
_entity.pdbx_description
1 polymer ?
#
loop_
_entity_poly.entity_id
_entity_poly.type
_entity_poly.pdbx_seq_one_letter_code
_entity_poly.pdbx_strand_id
1 'polypeptide(L)'
;LALWQHFWPQMQEAFPENLSDVTAQEWYRAINRVSPSLIRVEADEVTYNLHIMLRFELEVALVARELEVKDLPEAWRAKMNDFFGVVPHDDKDGVMQDTHWSSGSFGYFPTYALGNLMAAQIWNTALAAHPEIDDE
;
A
#
# COMPACT_ATOMS: atom_id res chain seq x y z
N LEU A 1 -15.45 7.81 -7.05
CA LEU A 1 -16.28 7.36 -8.22
C LEU A 1 -16.28 8.41 -9.33
N ALA A 2 -16.39 9.71 -9.00
CA ALA A 2 -16.41 10.83 -9.96
C ALA A 2 -15.35 10.71 -11.08
N LEU A 3 -14.07 10.50 -10.73
CA LEU A 3 -12.98 10.27 -11.69
C LEU A 3 -13.34 9.21 -12.75
N TRP A 4 -13.80 8.04 -12.32
CA TRP A 4 -14.11 6.96 -13.24
C TRP A 4 -15.39 7.21 -14.02
N GLN A 5 -16.38 7.92 -13.46
CA GLN A 5 -17.55 8.35 -14.24
C GLN A 5 -17.16 9.28 -15.38
N HIS A 6 -16.22 10.20 -15.14
CA HIS A 6 -15.73 11.11 -16.17
C HIS A 6 -14.97 10.38 -17.28
N PHE A 7 -14.08 9.43 -16.93
CA PHE A 7 -13.23 8.73 -17.89
C PHE A 7 -13.79 7.41 -18.43
N TRP A 8 -14.96 6.95 -17.95
CA TRP A 8 -15.50 5.64 -18.33
C TRP A 8 -15.72 5.48 -19.84
N PRO A 9 -16.31 6.48 -20.54
CA PRO A 9 -16.52 6.35 -21.98
C PRO A 9 -15.21 6.11 -22.74
N GLN A 10 -14.15 6.84 -22.38
CA GLN A 10 -12.82 6.71 -22.98
C GLN A 10 -12.18 5.35 -22.65
N MET A 11 -12.39 4.84 -21.43
CA MET A 11 -11.94 3.50 -21.04
C MET A 11 -12.63 2.40 -21.86
N GLN A 12 -13.93 2.49 -22.06
CA GLN A 12 -14.68 1.51 -22.87
C GLN A 12 -14.30 1.57 -24.35
N GLU A 13 -14.02 2.77 -24.89
CA GLU A 13 -13.54 2.93 -26.27
C GLU A 13 -12.14 2.35 -26.46
N ALA A 14 -11.25 2.53 -25.48
CA ALA A 14 -9.89 2.01 -25.53
C ALA A 14 -9.80 0.49 -25.35
N PHE A 15 -10.69 -0.11 -24.55
CA PHE A 15 -10.68 -1.54 -24.21
C PHE A 15 -12.05 -2.21 -24.42
N PRO A 16 -12.61 -2.16 -25.64
CA PRO A 16 -14.00 -2.56 -25.88
C PRO A 16 -14.24 -4.06 -25.66
N GLU A 17 -13.25 -4.90 -25.96
CA GLU A 17 -13.35 -6.35 -25.76
C GLU A 17 -13.43 -6.74 -24.28
N ASN A 18 -12.87 -5.93 -23.37
CA ASN A 18 -12.78 -6.24 -21.95
C ASN A 18 -13.79 -5.50 -21.07
N LEU A 19 -14.27 -4.33 -21.52
CA LEU A 19 -15.04 -3.40 -20.68
C LEU A 19 -16.44 -3.06 -21.23
N SER A 20 -16.85 -3.64 -22.36
CA SER A 20 -18.14 -3.31 -22.99
C SER A 20 -19.36 -3.70 -22.14
N ASP A 21 -19.24 -4.73 -21.31
CA ASP A 21 -20.27 -5.21 -20.38
C ASP A 21 -19.99 -4.83 -18.91
N VAL A 22 -18.95 -4.02 -18.66
CA VAL A 22 -18.56 -3.56 -17.32
C VAL A 22 -19.03 -2.13 -17.10
N THR A 23 -19.54 -1.84 -15.90
CA THR A 23 -19.89 -0.47 -15.49
C THR A 23 -18.74 0.23 -14.77
N ALA A 24 -18.72 1.56 -14.80
CA ALA A 24 -17.75 2.37 -14.04
C ALA A 24 -17.77 2.04 -12.53
N GLN A 25 -18.93 1.67 -11.99
CA GLN A 25 -19.08 1.31 -10.59
C GLN A 25 -18.47 -0.07 -10.28
N GLU A 26 -18.67 -1.07 -11.15
CA GLU A 26 -18.04 -2.37 -11.01
C GLU A 26 -16.52 -2.26 -11.11
N TRP A 27 -16.03 -1.47 -12.07
CA TRP A 27 -14.60 -1.17 -12.19
C TRP A 27 -14.05 -0.50 -10.94
N TYR A 28 -14.70 0.57 -10.47
CA TYR A 28 -14.30 1.28 -9.25
C TYR A 28 -14.21 0.33 -8.05
N ARG A 29 -15.16 -0.60 -7.89
CA ARG A 29 -15.10 -1.61 -6.82
C ARG A 29 -13.96 -2.59 -7.01
N ALA A 30 -13.71 -3.03 -8.25
CA ALA A 30 -12.67 -4.02 -8.54
C ALA A 30 -11.26 -3.49 -8.23
N ILE A 31 -10.96 -2.24 -8.62
CA ILE A 31 -9.64 -1.64 -8.38
C ILE A 31 -9.40 -1.22 -6.93
N ASN A 32 -10.47 -1.02 -6.14
CA ASN A 32 -10.41 -0.67 -4.71
C ASN A 32 -10.60 -1.91 -3.82
N ARG A 33 -10.30 -3.11 -4.33
CA ARG A 33 -10.38 -4.33 -3.55
C ARG A 33 -9.31 -4.33 -2.46
N VAL A 34 -9.72 -4.66 -1.23
CA VAL A 34 -8.84 -4.77 -0.07
C VAL A 34 -8.62 -6.24 0.25
N SER A 35 -7.38 -6.64 0.46
CA SER A 35 -7.05 -7.99 0.95
C SER A 35 -5.62 -8.03 1.49
N PRO A 36 -5.38 -8.74 2.60
CA PRO A 36 -4.02 -8.99 3.06
C PRO A 36 -3.16 -9.65 1.97
N SER A 37 -1.96 -9.14 1.76
CA SER A 37 -1.02 -9.63 0.74
C SER A 37 0.41 -9.64 1.30
N LEU A 38 1.34 -10.25 0.56
CA LEU A 38 2.75 -10.35 0.98
C LEU A 38 3.60 -9.15 0.54
N ILE A 39 3.33 -8.64 -0.66
CA ILE A 39 4.21 -7.72 -1.38
C ILE A 39 3.74 -6.28 -1.18
N ARG A 40 4.56 -5.47 -0.49
CA ARG A 40 4.22 -4.09 -0.14
C ARG A 40 3.87 -3.23 -1.36
N VAL A 41 4.60 -3.37 -2.46
CA VAL A 41 4.39 -2.54 -3.67
C VAL A 41 3.12 -2.91 -4.44
N GLU A 42 2.47 -4.02 -4.07
CA GLU A 42 1.21 -4.51 -4.65
C GLU A 42 0.05 -4.41 -3.65
N ALA A 43 0.29 -3.91 -2.43
CA ALA A 43 -0.71 -3.82 -1.39
C ALA A 43 -1.76 -2.73 -1.68
N ASP A 44 -2.99 -2.98 -1.23
CA ASP A 44 -4.10 -2.03 -1.33
C ASP A 44 -3.95 -0.84 -0.36
N GLU A 45 -4.73 0.23 -0.57
CA GLU A 45 -4.62 1.46 0.22
C GLU A 45 -4.84 1.26 1.73
N VAL A 46 -5.61 0.25 2.14
CA VAL A 46 -5.93 -0.01 3.55
C VAL A 46 -4.81 -0.80 4.21
N THR A 47 -4.25 -1.80 3.54
CA THR A 47 -3.23 -2.69 4.09
C THR A 47 -1.79 -2.17 3.91
N TYR A 48 -1.56 -1.27 2.95
CA TYR A 48 -0.23 -0.73 2.63
C TYR A 48 0.53 -0.19 3.86
N ASN A 49 -0.13 0.61 4.70
CA ASN A 49 0.53 1.23 5.85
C ASN A 49 0.94 0.21 6.91
N LEU A 50 0.30 -0.96 7.00
CA LEU A 50 0.72 -2.04 7.88
C LEU A 50 2.08 -2.61 7.43
N HIS A 51 2.37 -2.64 6.12
CA HIS A 51 3.66 -3.08 5.62
C HIS A 51 4.78 -2.12 6.03
N ILE A 52 4.46 -0.82 6.08
CA ILE A 52 5.37 0.23 6.55
C ILE A 52 5.61 0.09 8.05
N MET A 53 4.56 -0.11 8.85
CA MET A 53 4.68 -0.33 10.29
C MET A 53 5.56 -1.53 10.62
N LEU A 54 5.35 -2.66 9.92
CA LEU A 54 6.17 -3.86 10.10
C LEU A 54 7.66 -3.57 9.93
N ARG A 55 8.02 -2.85 8.86
CA ARG A 55 9.43 -2.51 8.57
C ARG A 55 9.98 -1.54 9.60
N PHE A 56 9.21 -0.51 9.97
CA PHE A 56 9.62 0.46 10.97
C PHE A 56 9.89 -0.20 12.33
N GLU A 57 9.03 -1.10 12.79
CA GLU A 57 9.23 -1.80 14.06
C GLU A 57 10.48 -2.70 14.03
N LEU A 58 10.76 -3.36 12.90
CA LEU A 58 11.99 -4.14 12.72
C LEU A 58 13.23 -3.24 12.68
N GLU A 59 13.17 -2.09 12.01
CA GLU A 59 14.27 -1.11 11.99
C GLU A 59 14.58 -0.60 13.40
N VAL A 60 13.56 -0.24 14.18
CA VAL A 60 13.73 0.20 15.57
C VAL A 60 14.41 -0.89 16.40
N ALA A 61 13.95 -2.14 16.32
CA ALA A 61 14.54 -3.25 17.06
C ALA A 61 15.99 -3.54 16.66
N LEU A 62 16.32 -3.48 15.36
CA LEU A 62 17.69 -3.63 14.85
C LEU A 62 18.60 -2.52 15.36
N VAL A 63 18.16 -1.25 15.29
CA VAL A 63 18.94 -0.09 15.74
C VAL A 63 19.13 -0.10 17.26
N ALA A 64 18.10 -0.49 18.01
CA ALA A 64 18.16 -0.67 19.46
C ALA A 64 19.00 -1.87 19.90
N ARG A 65 19.44 -2.73 18.97
CA ARG A 65 20.14 -4.00 19.22
C ARG A 65 19.31 -4.99 20.03
N GLU A 66 17.99 -4.92 19.91
CA GLU A 66 17.03 -5.85 20.49
C GLU A 66 16.73 -7.03 19.55
N LEU A 67 17.10 -6.90 18.28
CA LEU A 67 17.02 -7.93 17.25
C LEU A 67 18.37 -8.10 16.54
N GLU A 68 18.84 -9.33 16.39
CA GLU A 68 20.01 -9.63 15.55
C GLU A 68 19.59 -9.85 14.09
N VAL A 69 20.45 -9.45 13.14
CA VAL A 69 20.17 -9.57 11.69
C VAL A 69 19.86 -11.01 11.27
N LYS A 70 20.50 -12.01 11.89
CA LYS A 70 20.29 -13.43 11.58
C LYS A 70 18.85 -13.91 11.90
N ASP A 71 18.18 -13.24 12.83
CA ASP A 71 16.83 -13.58 13.31
C ASP A 71 15.75 -12.77 12.57
N LEU A 72 16.15 -11.81 11.73
CA LEU A 72 15.25 -10.95 10.96
C LEU A 72 14.26 -11.72 10.05
N PRO A 73 14.64 -12.84 9.39
CA PRO A 73 13.68 -13.64 8.62
C PRO A 73 12.55 -14.23 9.47
N GLU A 74 12.83 -14.63 10.71
CA GLU A 74 11.82 -15.19 11.61
C GLU A 74 10.93 -14.07 12.17
N ALA A 75 11.54 -12.97 12.63
CA ALA A 75 10.82 -11.80 13.11
C ALA A 75 9.88 -11.20 12.04
N TRP A 76 10.31 -11.20 10.77
CA TRP A 76 9.48 -10.79 9.64
C TRP A 76 8.24 -11.68 9.49
N ARG A 77 8.42 -13.01 9.47
CA ARG A 77 7.31 -13.98 9.33
C ARG A 77 6.30 -13.83 10.47
N ALA A 78 6.78 -13.67 11.71
CA ALA A 78 5.93 -13.44 12.87
C ALA A 78 5.08 -12.18 12.69
N LYS A 79 5.70 -11.04 12.35
CA LYS A 79 4.95 -9.79 12.12
C LYS A 79 3.99 -9.85 10.93
N MET A 80 4.36 -10.55 9.85
CA MET A 80 3.46 -10.77 8.71
C MET A 80 2.21 -11.54 9.15
N ASN A 81 2.37 -12.59 9.95
CA ASN A 81 1.25 -13.33 10.52
C ASN A 81 0.40 -12.44 11.45
N ASP A 82 1.03 -11.68 12.33
CA ASP A 82 0.33 -10.87 13.34
C ASP A 82 -0.47 -9.72 12.71
N PHE A 83 0.06 -9.07 11.67
CA PHE A 83 -0.61 -7.93 11.03
C PHE A 83 -1.57 -8.33 9.91
N PHE A 84 -1.26 -9.40 9.18
CA PHE A 84 -1.95 -9.74 7.93
C PHE A 84 -2.58 -11.13 7.93
N GLY A 85 -2.22 -12.00 8.88
CA GLY A 85 -2.65 -13.41 8.88
C GLY A 85 -2.08 -14.24 7.72
N VAL A 86 -1.01 -13.75 7.07
CA VAL A 86 -0.31 -14.43 5.96
C VAL A 86 1.18 -14.52 6.26
N VAL A 87 1.83 -15.57 5.76
CA VAL A 87 3.27 -15.82 5.98
C VAL A 87 3.94 -16.13 4.65
N PRO A 88 5.05 -15.45 4.30
CA PRO A 88 5.79 -15.75 3.08
C PRO A 88 6.45 -17.13 3.17
N HIS A 89 6.41 -17.87 2.05
CA HIS A 89 6.99 -19.21 1.97
C HIS A 89 8.52 -19.20 1.99
N ASP A 90 9.14 -18.14 1.48
CA ASP A 90 10.58 -17.95 1.40
C ASP A 90 10.98 -16.52 1.76
N ASP A 91 12.30 -16.26 1.81
CA ASP A 91 12.81 -14.93 2.14
C ASP A 91 12.71 -13.95 0.97
N LYS A 92 12.58 -14.43 -0.27
CA LYS A 92 12.46 -13.60 -1.47
C LYS A 92 11.19 -12.76 -1.41
N ASP A 93 10.05 -13.38 -1.13
CA ASP A 93 8.78 -12.68 -0.95
C ASP A 93 8.57 -12.21 0.51
N GLY A 94 9.51 -12.56 1.39
CA GLY A 94 9.58 -12.11 2.78
C GLY A 94 10.53 -10.93 2.97
N VAL A 95 11.49 -11.11 3.87
CA VAL A 95 12.44 -10.07 4.32
C VAL A 95 13.28 -9.45 3.20
N MET A 96 13.46 -10.13 2.07
CA MET A 96 14.26 -9.66 0.94
C MET A 96 13.43 -8.98 -0.17
N GLN A 97 12.12 -8.80 0.02
CA GLN A 97 11.24 -8.25 -1.03
C GLN A 97 11.57 -6.79 -1.42
N ASP A 98 12.28 -6.06 -0.56
CA ASP A 98 12.63 -4.65 -0.73
C ASP A 98 14.15 -4.42 -0.73
N THR A 99 14.60 -3.45 -1.53
CA THR A 99 16.04 -3.10 -1.68
C THR A 99 16.53 -2.04 -0.70
N HIS A 100 15.65 -1.48 0.14
CA HIS A 100 15.97 -0.37 1.02
C HIS A 100 17.08 -0.70 2.01
N TRP A 101 17.00 -1.84 2.70
CA TRP A 101 18.02 -2.21 3.69
C TRP A 101 19.36 -2.56 3.07
N SER A 102 19.37 -3.22 1.90
CA SER A 102 20.62 -3.51 1.18
C SER A 102 21.31 -2.24 0.64
N SER A 103 20.55 -1.18 0.40
CA SER A 103 21.08 0.15 0.03
C SER A 103 21.38 1.06 1.23
N GLY A 104 21.17 0.59 2.46
CA GLY A 104 21.41 1.36 3.69
C GLY A 104 20.34 2.39 4.04
N SER A 105 19.17 2.34 3.40
CA SER A 105 18.07 3.28 3.57
C SER A 105 17.21 2.99 4.82
N PHE A 106 17.81 3.06 6.01
CA PHE A 106 17.11 2.91 7.30
C PHE A 106 16.37 4.19 7.71
N GLY A 107 15.20 4.05 8.34
CA GLY A 107 14.32 5.18 8.68
C GLY A 107 13.58 5.75 7.47
N TYR A 108 13.71 5.12 6.29
CA TYR A 108 13.10 5.60 5.05
C TYR A 108 11.62 5.19 4.95
N PHE A 109 11.27 3.96 5.32
CA PHE A 109 9.90 3.45 5.15
C PHE A 109 8.80 4.31 5.77
N PRO A 110 8.96 4.89 6.98
CA PRO A 110 7.94 5.77 7.57
C PRO A 110 7.52 6.95 6.67
N THR A 111 8.38 7.39 5.76
CA THR A 111 8.06 8.47 4.81
C THR A 111 6.92 8.12 3.87
N TYR A 112 6.73 6.85 3.48
CA TYR A 112 5.60 6.43 2.66
C TYR A 112 4.27 6.59 3.40
N ALA A 113 4.21 6.16 4.67
CA ALA A 113 3.01 6.30 5.49
C ALA A 113 2.69 7.77 5.79
N LEU A 114 3.72 8.59 6.06
CA LEU A 114 3.56 10.04 6.17
C LEU A 114 2.99 10.64 4.88
N GLY A 115 3.44 10.19 3.71
CA GLY A 115 2.90 10.59 2.42
C GLY A 115 1.39 10.36 2.32
N ASN A 116 0.92 9.17 2.68
CA ASN A 116 -0.51 8.84 2.69
C ASN A 116 -1.31 9.74 3.65
N LEU A 117 -0.80 9.97 4.86
CA LEU A 117 -1.45 10.83 5.84
C LEU A 117 -1.50 12.30 5.37
N MET A 118 -0.39 12.81 4.84
CA MET A 118 -0.31 14.17 4.32
C MET A 118 -1.22 14.35 3.10
N ALA A 119 -1.33 13.37 2.21
CA ALA A 119 -2.24 13.41 1.06
C ALA A 119 -3.70 13.62 1.52
N ALA A 120 -4.16 12.84 2.50
CA ALA A 120 -5.50 13.00 3.06
C ALA A 120 -5.70 14.35 3.76
N GLN A 121 -4.70 14.84 4.50
CA GLN A 121 -4.75 16.15 5.17
C GLN A 121 -4.84 17.31 4.17
N ILE A 122 -4.01 17.27 3.13
CA ILE A 122 -3.99 18.27 2.06
C ILE A 122 -5.33 18.24 1.32
N TRP A 123 -5.82 17.05 0.96
CA TRP A 123 -7.11 16.88 0.29
C TRP A 123 -8.27 17.46 1.09
N ASN A 124 -8.37 17.11 2.38
CA ASN A 124 -9.41 17.65 3.25
C ASN A 124 -9.34 19.18 3.39
N THR A 125 -8.13 19.74 3.40
CA THR A 125 -7.94 21.20 3.44
C THR A 125 -8.37 21.83 2.12
N ALA A 126 -8.06 21.20 0.99
CA ALA A 126 -8.49 21.65 -0.33
C ALA A 126 -10.02 21.66 -0.43
N LEU A 127 -10.70 20.57 -0.03
CA LEU A 127 -12.17 20.50 0.00
C LEU A 127 -12.82 21.52 0.91
N ALA A 128 -12.21 21.82 2.07
CA ALA A 128 -12.73 22.85 2.97
C ALA A 128 -12.67 24.26 2.35
N ALA A 129 -11.66 24.53 1.53
CA ALA A 129 -11.50 25.79 0.81
C ALA A 129 -12.31 25.84 -0.49
N HIS A 130 -12.47 24.69 -1.15
CA HIS A 130 -13.07 24.50 -2.46
C HIS A 130 -13.98 23.26 -2.45
N PRO A 131 -15.21 23.37 -1.91
CA PRO A 131 -16.14 22.24 -1.81
C PRO A 131 -16.55 21.65 -3.16
N GLU A 132 -16.41 22.43 -4.25
CA GLU A 132 -16.73 22.03 -5.62
C GLU A 132 -15.83 20.93 -6.18
N ILE A 133 -14.66 20.67 -5.59
CA ILE A 133 -13.67 19.71 -6.10
C ILE A 133 -14.23 18.28 -6.21
N ASP A 134 -15.17 17.89 -5.34
CA ASP A 134 -15.78 16.55 -5.41
C ASP A 134 -16.81 16.42 -6.56
N ASP A 135 -17.32 17.55 -7.05
CA ASP A 135 -18.36 17.65 -8.09
C ASP A 135 -17.81 17.94 -9.50
N GLU A 136 -16.54 18.35 -9.63
CA GLU A 136 -15.81 18.57 -10.89
C GLU A 136 -15.08 17.32 -11.40
#